data_AF-A0A354NTU5-F1
#
_entry.id   AF-A0A354NTU5-F1
#
_cell.length_a   1.000
_cell.length_b   1.000
_cell.length_c   1.000
_cell.angle_alpha   90.00
_cell.angle_beta   90.00
_cell.angle_gamma   90.00
#
_symmetry.space_group_name_H-M   'P 1'
#
loop_
_entity.id
_entity.type
_entity.pdbx_description
1 polymer ?
#
loop_
_entity_poly.entity_id
_entity_poly.type
_entity_poly.pdbx_seq_one_letter_code
_entity_poly.pdbx_strand_id
1 'polypeptide(L)'
;MTNRNTSVTIQDDAWLINGAPTYRGREYQGHKIEGLLLNSRMANALFNDTNELTRVLWKYPDTDAWDPDRNTSEFISTLPEYRSRG
;
A
#
# COMPACT_ATOMS: atom_id res chain seq x y z
N MET A 1 5.30 -3.82 -27.91
CA MET A 1 4.22 -3.32 -27.04
C MET A 1 3.74 -4.48 -26.19
N THR A 2 3.93 -4.44 -24.87
CA THR A 2 3.37 -5.47 -23.97
C THR A 2 1.85 -5.38 -23.99
N ASN A 3 1.19 -6.42 -24.47
CA ASN A 3 -0.26 -6.51 -24.49
C ASN A 3 -0.73 -6.65 -23.03
N ARG A 4 -1.35 -5.61 -22.46
CA ARG A 4 -1.89 -5.66 -21.10
C ARG A 4 -3.25 -6.35 -21.17
N ASN A 5 -3.33 -7.57 -20.64
CA ASN A 5 -4.55 -8.38 -20.60
C ASN A 5 -5.52 -7.99 -19.46
N THR A 6 -5.22 -6.94 -18.68
CA THR A 6 -6.09 -6.49 -17.57
C THR A 6 -6.74 -5.18 -17.95
N SER A 7 -8.08 -5.17 -18.04
CA SER A 7 -8.87 -3.96 -18.17
C SER A 7 -9.59 -3.66 -16.85
N VAL A 8 -9.61 -2.37 -16.48
CA VAL A 8 -10.39 -1.86 -15.35
C VAL A 8 -11.42 -0.90 -15.93
N THR A 9 -12.69 -1.16 -15.66
CA THR A 9 -13.81 -0.32 -16.10
C THR A 9 -14.75 -0.04 -14.94
N ILE A 10 -15.60 0.97 -15.12
CA ILE A 10 -16.68 1.31 -14.18
C ILE A 10 -17.99 1.14 -14.94
N GLN A 11 -18.94 0.42 -14.35
CA GLN A 11 -20.31 0.33 -14.83
C GLN A 11 -21.24 0.70 -13.66
N ASP A 12 -22.02 1.76 -13.85
CA ASP A 12 -22.84 2.38 -12.80
C ASP A 12 -21.99 2.70 -11.55
N ASP A 13 -22.24 2.01 -10.44
CA ASP A 13 -21.52 2.15 -9.17
C ASP A 13 -20.45 1.07 -8.94
N ALA A 14 -20.24 0.17 -9.91
CA ALA A 14 -19.39 -1.00 -9.77
C ALA A 14 -18.07 -0.87 -10.56
N TRP A 15 -16.98 -1.27 -9.91
CA TRP A 15 -15.68 -1.51 -10.51
C TRP A 15 -15.62 -2.92 -11.10
N LEU A 16 -15.13 -3.02 -12.34
CA LEU A 16 -14.99 -4.28 -13.06
C LEU A 16 -13.51 -4.50 -13.40
N ILE A 17 -13.03 -5.73 -13.18
CA ILE A 17 -11.74 -6.22 -13.67
C ILE A 17 -12.04 -7.27 -14.74
N ASN A 18 -11.61 -7.02 -15.97
CA ASN A 18 -11.88 -7.89 -17.13
C ASN A 18 -13.39 -8.19 -17.31
N GLY A 19 -14.24 -7.19 -17.10
CA GLY A 19 -15.69 -7.32 -17.21
C GLY A 19 -16.38 -8.01 -16.02
N ALA A 20 -15.63 -8.43 -14.99
CA ALA A 20 -16.19 -9.02 -13.77
C ALA A 20 -16.20 -8.00 -12.63
N PRO A 21 -17.29 -7.83 -11.86
CA PRO A 21 -17.29 -6.93 -10.72
C PRO A 21 -16.27 -7.38 -9.67
N THR A 22 -15.63 -6.42 -9.01
CA THR A 22 -14.80 -6.69 -7.84
C THR A 22 -15.63 -7.38 -6.75
N TYR A 23 -15.03 -8.33 -6.02
CA TYR A 23 -15.70 -9.01 -4.90
C TYR A 23 -17.09 -9.62 -5.24
N ARG A 24 -17.22 -10.29 -6.39
CA ARG A 24 -18.49 -10.88 -6.86
C ARG A 24 -19.24 -11.67 -5.78
N GLY A 25 -20.52 -11.36 -5.59
CA GLY A 25 -21.43 -11.99 -4.63
C GLY A 25 -21.11 -11.75 -3.15
N ARG A 26 -20.23 -10.80 -2.82
CA ARG A 26 -19.87 -10.49 -1.43
C ARG A 26 -20.78 -9.40 -0.86
N GLU A 27 -21.22 -9.65 0.37
CA GLU A 27 -21.98 -8.72 1.19
C GLU A 27 -21.44 -8.73 2.62
N TYR A 28 -21.58 -7.62 3.33
CA TYR A 28 -21.23 -7.51 4.75
C TYR A 28 -22.32 -6.73 5.48
N GLN A 29 -22.93 -7.34 6.50
CA GLN A 29 -24.01 -6.74 7.29
C GLN A 29 -25.16 -6.18 6.44
N GLY A 30 -25.50 -6.85 5.33
CA GLY A 30 -26.54 -6.41 4.39
C GLY A 30 -26.09 -5.30 3.43
N HIS A 31 -24.84 -4.86 3.49
CA HIS A 31 -24.26 -3.92 2.53
C HIS A 31 -23.52 -4.68 1.42
N LYS A 32 -23.80 -4.31 0.17
CA LYS A 32 -23.12 -4.81 -1.04
C LYS A 32 -21.63 -4.45 -0.97
N ILE A 33 -20.76 -5.45 -1.05
CA ILE A 33 -19.31 -5.26 -1.26
C ILE A 33 -18.98 -5.41 -2.76
N GLU A 34 -19.76 -6.23 -3.47
CA GLU A 34 -19.61 -6.41 -4.91
C GLU A 34 -19.53 -5.07 -5.66
N GLY A 35 -18.57 -4.96 -6.56
CA GLY A 35 -18.35 -3.75 -7.36
C GLY A 35 -17.67 -2.62 -6.59
N LEU A 36 -17.44 -2.73 -5.27
CA LEU A 36 -16.71 -1.69 -4.54
C LEU A 36 -15.20 -1.92 -4.59
N LEU A 37 -14.44 -0.88 -4.26
CA LEU A 37 -13.02 -1.02 -3.90
C LEU A 37 -12.93 -0.98 -2.38
N LEU A 38 -12.22 -1.94 -1.78
CA LEU A 38 -11.97 -1.88 -0.34
C LEU A 38 -11.06 -0.68 -0.04
N ASN A 39 -11.54 0.19 0.85
CA ASN A 39 -10.69 1.21 1.43
C ASN A 39 -9.66 0.53 2.32
N SER A 40 -8.38 0.83 2.10
CA SER A 40 -7.31 0.41 2.99
C SER A 40 -6.87 1.59 3.82
N ARG A 41 -6.93 1.45 5.15
CA ARG A 41 -6.32 2.39 6.10
C ARG A 41 -4.98 1.83 6.50
N MET A 42 -3.91 2.38 5.94
CA MET A 42 -2.55 1.89 6.13
C MET A 42 -1.67 3.03 6.64
N ALA A 43 -0.74 2.72 7.54
CA ALA A 43 0.38 3.59 7.86
C ALA A 43 1.62 2.98 7.20
N ASN A 44 2.31 3.77 6.38
CA ASN A 44 3.58 3.34 5.80
C ASN A 44 4.68 3.54 6.86
N ALA A 45 5.34 2.45 7.25
CA ALA A 45 6.46 2.49 8.18
C ALA A 45 7.79 2.81 7.51
N LEU A 46 7.89 2.57 6.20
CA LEU A 46 9.11 2.69 5.42
C LEU A 46 8.88 3.66 4.26
N PHE A 47 9.92 4.41 3.95
CA PHE A 47 9.99 5.24 2.76
C PHE A 47 11.14 4.74 1.90
N ASN A 48 11.03 4.85 0.58
CA ASN A 48 12.18 4.77 -0.31
C ASN A 48 12.17 6.04 -1.14
N ASP A 49 12.48 7.15 -0.47
CA ASP A 49 12.44 8.45 -1.11
C ASP A 49 13.64 8.64 -2.05
N THR A 50 13.36 8.48 -3.34
CA THR A 50 14.33 8.70 -4.42
C THR A 50 14.41 10.17 -4.84
N ASN A 51 13.57 11.05 -4.30
CA ASN A 51 13.60 12.46 -4.62
C ASN A 51 14.69 13.17 -3.80
N GLU A 52 15.68 13.70 -4.49
CA GLU A 52 16.82 14.41 -3.88
C GLU A 52 16.41 15.62 -3.04
N LEU A 53 15.30 16.29 -3.39
CA LEU A 53 14.82 17.48 -2.69
C LEU A 53 14.18 17.16 -1.34
N THR A 54 13.61 15.96 -1.19
CA THR A 54 12.86 15.57 0.02
C THR A 54 13.59 14.53 0.85
N ARG A 55 14.50 13.74 0.28
CA ARG A 55 15.22 12.70 1.02
C ARG A 55 16.07 13.24 2.17
N VAL A 56 16.52 14.49 2.08
CA VAL A 56 17.26 15.17 3.16
C VAL A 56 16.44 15.35 4.44
N LEU A 57 15.10 15.33 4.34
CA LEU A 57 14.20 15.43 5.50
C LEU A 57 14.21 14.16 6.37
N TRP A 58 14.74 13.06 5.84
CA TRP A 58 14.76 11.73 6.48
C TRP A 58 16.16 11.28 6.89
N LYS A 59 17.15 12.17 6.81
CA LYS A 59 18.54 11.85 7.09
C LYS A 59 18.72 11.33 8.53
N TYR A 60 19.59 10.35 8.69
CA TYR A 60 19.96 9.90 10.03
C TYR A 60 20.85 10.96 10.70
N PRO A 61 20.66 11.25 12.00
CA PRO A 61 21.48 12.24 12.71
C PRO A 61 22.98 11.90 12.77
N ASP A 62 23.33 10.61 12.69
CA ASP A 62 24.71 10.11 12.81
C ASP A 62 25.47 10.14 11.48
N THR A 63 24.78 9.97 10.34
CA THR A 63 25.41 9.97 9.00
C THR A 63 25.12 11.22 8.18
N ASP A 64 24.17 12.05 8.62
CA ASP A 64 23.60 13.18 7.88
C ASP A 64 23.06 12.80 6.48
N ALA A 65 22.82 11.50 6.25
CA ALA A 65 22.39 10.94 4.97
C ALA A 65 21.15 10.05 5.13
N TRP A 66 20.37 9.95 4.05
CA TRP A 66 19.26 9.01 3.96
C TRP A 66 19.74 7.66 3.41
N ASP A 67 19.38 6.57 4.10
CA ASP A 67 19.69 5.19 3.74
C ASP A 67 18.42 4.32 3.83
N PRO A 68 17.82 3.94 2.69
CA PRO A 68 16.59 3.15 2.66
C PRO A 68 16.80 1.69 3.11
N ASP A 69 17.99 1.13 2.90
CA ASP A 69 18.30 -0.25 3.29
C ASP A 69 18.50 -0.35 4.81
N ARG A 70 19.16 0.65 5.41
CA ARG A 70 19.24 0.80 6.87
C ARG A 70 17.85 0.97 7.49
N ASN A 71 17.00 1.84 6.93
CA ASN A 71 15.65 2.08 7.45
C ASN A 71 14.81 0.80 7.47
N THR A 72 14.87 0.04 6.38
CA THR A 72 14.18 -1.25 6.27
C THR A 72 14.71 -2.25 7.29
N SER A 73 16.03 -2.36 7.43
CA SER A 73 16.68 -3.32 8.33
C SER A 73 16.39 -3.02 9.81
N GLU A 74 16.45 -1.76 10.22
CA GLU A 74 16.17 -1.33 11.60
C GLU A 74 14.68 -1.43 11.96
N PHE A 75 13.78 -1.18 11.00
CA PHE A 75 12.36 -1.42 11.21
C PHE A 75 12.08 -2.92 11.42
N ILE A 76 12.62 -3.78 10.55
CA ILE A 76 12.44 -5.24 10.66
C ILE A 76 12.99 -5.76 12.00
N SER A 77 14.14 -5.27 12.45
CA SER A 77 14.71 -5.67 13.74
C SER A 77 13.83 -5.26 14.94
N THR A 78 13.02 -4.21 14.78
CA THR A 78 12.08 -3.70 15.80
C THR A 78 10.73 -4.42 15.77
N LEU A 79 10.35 -5.10 14.68
CA LEU A 79 9.05 -5.81 14.57
C LEU A 79 8.77 -6.83 15.68
N PRO A 80 9.74 -7.63 16.17
CA PRO A 80 9.50 -8.53 17.31
C PRO A 80 9.11 -7.77 18.58
N GLU A 81 9.75 -6.62 18.84
CA GLU A 81 9.42 -5.77 19.99
C GLU A 81 8.04 -5.14 19.82
N TYR A 82 7.75 -4.57 18.64
CA TYR A 82 6.42 -4.03 18.32
C TYR A 82 5.33 -5.07 18.60
N ARG A 83 5.48 -6.29 18.06
CA ARG A 83 4.55 -7.40 18.29
C ARG A 83 4.40 -7.76 19.76
N SER A 84 5.46 -7.65 20.56
CA SER A 84 5.41 -7.93 22.01
C SER A 84 4.58 -6.90 22.79
N ARG A 85 4.32 -5.73 22.20
CA ARG A 85 3.63 -4.58 22.83
C ARG A 85 2.17 -4.41 22.39
N GLY A 86 1.69 -5.13 21.36
CA GLY A 86 0.30 -5.14 20.89
C GLY A 86 0.09 -4.45 19.55
#